data_AF-A0AAD5E066-F1
#
_entry.id   AF-A0AAD5E066-F1
#
_cell.length_a   1.000
_cell.length_b   1.000
_cell.length_c   1.000
_cell.angle_alpha   90.00
_cell.angle_beta   90.00
_cell.angle_gamma   90.00
#
_symmetry.space_group_name_H-M   'P 1'
#
loop_
_entity.id
_entity.type
_entity.pdbx_description
1 polymer ?
#
loop_
_entity_poly.entity_id
_entity_poly.type
_entity_poly.pdbx_seq_one_letter_code
_entity_poly.pdbx_strand_id
1 'polypeptide(L)'
;MEAQVADVQRQLAASLLDRGLKRAFHCKRATLAVGDLPMEYGHGGASLPQILNIPEAEGLLARAEGMVDTSQAPPLPKAPMEASVQPHWLAIDGAQPATAENAPARRVAAVRDATPSRQAMPAGAAPLPAARAGPAATAAADGAHDGAETHSLAAGLPLRHSLPDELQLYFDMVRRTLQTSTGGSTLAGHAVATSLATDPGLQPMLPYLVPLMAQEVGRNLGNAQHLRLVLSIVRGLLSNAHLQMAPYIHHLLPGGPAA
;
A
#
# COMPACT_ATOMS: atom_id res chain seq x y z
N MET A 1 21.26 41.89 31.99
CA MET A 1 22.12 41.20 31.00
C MET A 1 21.64 39.78 30.71
N GLU A 2 21.27 38.99 31.71
CA GLU A 2 20.82 37.59 31.52
C GLU A 2 19.63 37.43 30.55
N ALA A 3 18.62 38.31 30.64
CA ALA A 3 17.47 38.28 29.72
C ALA A 3 17.86 38.52 28.25
N GLN A 4 18.82 39.41 28.00
CA GLN A 4 19.30 39.68 26.64
C GLN A 4 20.08 38.49 26.07
N VAL A 5 20.89 37.83 26.91
CA VAL A 5 21.62 36.61 26.52
C VAL A 5 20.65 35.47 26.20
N ALA A 6 19.63 35.27 27.03
CA ALA A 6 18.61 34.26 26.81
C ALA A 6 17.81 34.51 25.52
N ASP A 7 17.47 35.77 25.22
CA ASP A 7 16.77 36.12 23.99
C ASP A 7 17.64 35.93 22.75
N VAL A 8 18.93 36.28 22.80
CA VAL A 8 19.87 36.01 21.70
C VAL A 8 20.03 34.51 21.46
N GLN A 9 20.17 33.71 22.51
CA GLN A 9 20.26 32.26 22.40
C GLN A 9 18.99 31.65 21.79
N ARG A 10 17.82 32.13 22.21
CA ARG A 10 16.53 31.67 21.67
C ARG A 10 16.39 32.01 20.19
N GLN A 11 16.74 33.23 19.78
CA GLN A 11 16.70 33.66 18.38
C GLN A 11 17.68 32.86 17.51
N LEU A 12 18.90 32.64 18.00
CA LEU A 12 19.89 31.83 17.31
C LEU A 12 19.39 30.40 17.13
N ALA A 13 18.96 29.74 18.21
CA ALA A 13 18.44 28.38 18.17
C ALA A 13 17.24 28.24 17.20
N ALA A 14 16.28 29.17 17.26
CA ALA A 14 15.13 29.16 16.36
C ALA A 14 15.55 29.28 14.89
N SER A 15 16.49 30.17 14.57
CA SER A 15 16.97 30.36 13.20
C SER A 15 17.74 29.15 12.66
N LEU A 16 18.52 28.47 13.52
CA LEU A 16 19.27 27.27 13.17
C LEU A 16 18.33 26.08 12.94
N LEU A 17 17.36 25.89 13.84
CA LEU A 17 16.35 24.84 13.71
C LEU A 17 15.48 25.03 12.47
N ASP A 18 15.03 26.24 12.18
CA ASP A 18 14.24 26.50 10.97
C ASP A 18 14.99 26.13 9.68
N ARG A 19 16.27 26.53 9.57
CA ARG A 19 17.11 26.17 8.43
C ARG A 19 17.39 24.66 8.36
N GLY A 20 17.69 24.04 9.49
CA GLY A 20 17.97 22.62 9.58
C GLY A 20 16.75 21.77 9.22
N LEU A 21 15.57 22.13 9.72
CA LEU A 21 14.32 21.44 9.43
C LEU A 21 13.94 21.55 7.94
N LYS A 22 14.15 22.72 7.32
CA LYS A 22 13.97 22.88 5.87
C LYS A 22 14.86 21.91 5.08
N ARG A 23 16.13 21.80 5.45
CA ARG A 23 17.08 20.86 4.81
C ARG A 23 16.67 19.40 5.03
N ALA A 24 16.35 19.01 6.26
CA ALA A 24 15.88 17.66 6.58
C ALA A 24 14.62 17.29 5.78
N PHE A 25 13.69 18.22 5.64
CA PHE A 25 12.49 18.08 4.81
C PHE A 25 12.84 17.85 3.33
N HIS A 26 13.73 18.65 2.75
CA HIS A 26 14.18 18.47 1.37
C HIS A 26 14.95 17.15 1.16
N CYS A 27 15.63 16.66 2.19
CA CYS A 27 16.26 15.34 2.21
C CYS A 27 15.30 14.17 2.48
N LYS A 28 13.98 14.41 2.60
CA LYS A 28 12.96 13.41 2.93
C LYS A 28 13.21 12.66 4.24
N ARG A 29 13.86 13.31 5.21
CA ARG A 29 14.11 12.76 6.55
C ARG A 29 13.18 13.38 7.57
N ALA A 30 12.70 12.57 8.50
CA ALA A 30 11.91 13.04 9.65
C ALA A 30 12.81 13.44 10.84
N THR A 31 14.06 13.00 10.84
CA THR A 31 15.05 13.29 11.89
C THR A 31 16.04 14.34 11.41
N LEU A 32 16.37 15.28 12.30
CA LEU A 32 17.40 16.29 12.05
C LEU A 32 18.77 15.66 12.23
N ALA A 33 19.60 15.66 11.18
CA ALA A 33 20.98 15.23 11.27
C ALA A 33 21.91 16.42 11.52
N VAL A 34 23.09 16.15 12.08
CA VAL A 34 24.13 17.18 12.29
C VAL A 34 24.50 17.88 10.99
N GLY A 35 24.54 17.15 9.87
CA GLY A 35 24.82 17.71 8.54
C GLY A 35 23.76 18.67 7.99
N ASP A 36 22.56 18.71 8.58
CA ASP A 36 21.52 19.68 8.19
C ASP A 36 21.78 21.06 8.81
N LEU A 37 22.48 21.11 9.95
CA LEU A 37 22.81 22.34 10.66
C LEU A 37 24.06 22.99 10.07
N PRO A 38 24.17 24.33 10.08
CA PRO A 38 25.36 25.05 9.65
C PRO A 38 26.44 25.01 10.75
N MET A 39 26.88 23.80 11.11
CA MET A 39 27.92 23.59 12.12
C MET A 39 29.31 23.70 11.48
N GLU A 40 30.28 24.08 12.30
CA GLU A 40 31.69 24.11 11.93
C GLU A 40 32.28 22.69 11.88
N TYR A 41 33.59 22.57 11.67
CA TYR A 41 34.26 21.27 11.66
C TYR A 41 34.19 20.57 13.03
N GLY A 42 34.32 19.24 13.05
CA GLY A 42 34.46 18.46 14.29
C GLY A 42 33.18 17.80 14.83
N HIS A 43 32.07 17.85 14.08
CA HIS A 43 30.79 17.23 14.49
C HIS A 43 30.44 15.92 13.74
N GLY A 44 31.34 15.38 12.91
CA GLY A 44 31.12 14.18 12.08
C GLY A 44 31.68 12.87 12.66
N GLY A 45 31.43 12.58 13.94
CA GLY A 45 31.93 11.38 14.62
C GLY A 45 31.10 10.12 14.38
N ALA A 46 31.71 8.94 14.58
CA ALA A 46 31.02 7.64 14.49
C ALA A 46 29.99 7.41 15.62
N SER A 47 30.13 8.13 16.74
CA SER A 47 29.23 8.09 17.88
C SER A 47 28.85 9.49 18.33
N LEU A 48 27.71 9.59 19.02
CA LEU A 48 27.31 10.84 19.66
C LEU A 48 28.31 11.18 20.79
N PRO A 49 28.63 12.47 20.99
CA PRO A 49 29.51 12.89 22.07
C PRO A 49 28.90 12.52 23.42
N GLN A 50 29.70 11.90 24.28
CA GLN A 50 29.30 11.64 25.66
C GLN A 50 29.52 12.90 26.49
N ILE A 51 28.44 13.39 27.11
CA ILE A 51 28.48 14.53 28.03
C ILE A 51 28.42 13.97 29.45
N LEU A 52 29.45 14.24 30.25
CA LEU A 52 29.59 13.80 31.63
C LEU A 52 29.24 14.96 32.57
N ASN A 53 28.45 14.66 33.59
CA ASN A 53 28.19 15.60 34.69
C ASN A 53 29.33 15.51 35.72
N ILE A 54 29.95 16.63 36.07
CA ILE A 54 31.02 16.65 37.07
C ILE A 54 30.39 16.80 38.46
N PRO A 55 30.46 15.78 39.33
CA PRO A 55 29.73 15.76 40.59
C PRO A 55 30.21 16.82 41.59
N GLU A 56 31.45 17.31 41.43
CA GLU A 56 32.07 18.28 42.33
C GLU A 56 31.70 19.74 42.02
N ALA A 57 31.04 20.01 40.88
CA ALA A 57 30.66 21.35 40.45
C ALA A 57 29.23 21.37 39.91
N GLU A 58 28.34 22.09 40.61
CA GLU A 58 26.93 22.19 40.23
C GLU A 58 26.76 22.84 38.85
N GLY A 59 26.10 22.12 37.93
CA GLY A 59 25.79 22.61 36.58
C GLY A 59 26.94 22.52 35.56
N LEU A 60 28.08 21.91 35.92
CA LEU A 60 29.22 21.78 35.01
C LEU A 60 29.18 20.46 34.24
N LEU A 61 28.99 20.58 32.92
CA LEU A 61 28.99 19.46 31.99
C LEU A 61 30.31 19.46 31.20
N ALA A 62 31.01 18.33 31.19
CA ALA A 62 32.22 18.13 30.41
C ALA A 62 31.96 17.16 29.25
N ARG A 63 32.61 17.41 28.11
CA ARG A 63 32.65 16.43 27.01
C ARG A 63 33.73 15.41 27.30
N ALA A 64 33.38 14.12 27.24
CA ALA A 64 34.37 13.05 27.34
C ALA A 64 35.19 13.01 26.04
N GLU A 65 36.46 13.39 26.14
CA GLU A 65 37.44 13.28 25.06
C GLU A 65 38.66 12.52 25.59
N GLY A 66 39.11 11.51 24.84
CA GLY A 66 40.30 10.73 25.14
C GLY A 66 41.37 10.99 24.09
N MET A 67 42.63 11.10 24.52
CA MET A 67 43.76 11.16 23.60
C MET A 67 43.96 9.78 22.97
N VAL A 68 43.97 9.70 21.64
CA VAL A 68 44.16 8.46 20.89
C VAL A 68 45.56 8.45 20.30
N ASP A 69 46.28 7.35 20.53
CA ASP A 69 47.58 7.13 19.92
C ASP A 69 47.45 6.95 18.40
N THR A 70 48.11 7.83 17.64
CA THR A 70 48.02 7.86 16.18
C THR A 70 48.72 6.68 15.49
N SER A 71 49.51 5.91 16.24
CA SER A 71 50.22 4.72 15.75
C SER A 71 49.30 3.51 15.54
N GLN A 72 48.13 3.48 16.19
CA GLN A 72 47.15 2.40 16.08
C GLN A 72 45.84 2.94 15.51
N ALA A 73 45.75 2.98 14.18
CA ALA A 73 44.49 3.29 13.52
C ALA A 73 43.49 2.12 13.67
N PRO A 74 42.21 2.38 13.95
CA PRO A 74 41.20 1.32 13.99
C PRO A 74 41.02 0.68 12.60
N PRO A 75 40.62 -0.60 12.53
CA PRO A 75 40.34 -1.25 11.25
C PRO A 75 39.18 -0.57 10.52
N LEU A 76 39.23 -0.60 9.18
CA LEU A 76 38.19 -0.01 8.34
C LEU A 76 36.81 -0.65 8.61
N PRO A 77 35.73 0.15 8.68
CA PRO A 77 34.38 -0.39 8.82
C PRO A 77 33.98 -1.18 7.57
N LYS A 78 33.10 -2.17 7.76
CA LYS A 78 32.52 -2.91 6.63
C LYS A 78 31.64 -1.97 5.80
N ALA A 79 31.80 -2.02 4.49
CA ALA A 79 30.94 -1.28 3.59
C ALA A 79 29.49 -1.81 3.67
N PRO A 80 28.47 -0.94 3.64
CA PRO A 80 27.09 -1.36 3.52
C PRO A 80 26.85 -2.04 2.17
N MET A 81 25.81 -2.88 2.09
CA MET A 81 25.37 -3.45 0.83
C MET A 81 24.87 -2.35 -0.11
N GLU A 82 25.02 -2.57 -1.42
CA GLU A 82 24.48 -1.67 -2.43
C GLU A 82 22.95 -1.63 -2.37
N ALA A 83 22.38 -0.46 -2.69
CA ALA A 83 20.94 -0.27 -2.66
C ALA A 83 20.26 -1.02 -3.82
N SER A 84 19.26 -1.85 -3.52
CA SER A 84 18.42 -2.55 -4.49
C SER A 84 16.94 -2.32 -4.20
N VAL A 85 16.10 -2.34 -5.24
CA VAL A 85 14.65 -2.19 -5.11
C VAL A 85 13.96 -3.53 -5.32
N GLN A 86 13.11 -3.94 -4.37
CA GLN A 86 12.26 -5.13 -4.48
C GLN A 86 10.79 -4.69 -4.58
N PRO A 87 10.17 -4.78 -5.77
CA PRO A 87 8.76 -4.44 -5.93
C PRO A 87 7.87 -5.54 -5.34
N HIS A 88 6.78 -5.14 -4.70
CA HIS A 88 5.73 -6.03 -4.23
C HIS A 88 4.35 -5.37 -4.37
N TRP A 89 3.28 -6.17 -4.34
CA TRP A 89 1.92 -5.65 -4.39
C TRP A 89 1.53 -5.05 -3.05
N LEU A 90 1.28 -3.74 -3.02
CA LEU A 90 0.73 -3.06 -1.85
C LEU A 90 -0.79 -3.23 -1.77
N ALA A 91 -1.49 -3.21 -2.90
CA ALA A 91 -2.93 -3.38 -2.96
C ALA A 91 -3.37 -3.96 -4.32
N ILE A 92 -4.43 -4.75 -4.30
CA ILE A 92 -5.14 -5.29 -5.46
C ILE A 92 -6.62 -4.92 -5.29
N ASP A 93 -7.19 -4.18 -6.24
CA ASP A 93 -8.58 -3.68 -6.20
C ASP A 93 -8.95 -2.98 -4.86
N GLY A 94 -7.99 -2.24 -4.29
CA GLY A 94 -8.16 -1.50 -3.03
C GLY A 94 -8.00 -2.33 -1.76
N ALA A 95 -7.81 -3.65 -1.86
CA ALA A 95 -7.49 -4.52 -0.73
C ALA A 95 -5.99 -4.79 -0.64
N GLN A 96 -5.42 -4.68 0.56
CA GLN A 96 -4.01 -5.03 0.79
C GLN A 96 -3.87 -6.55 0.92
N PRO A 97 -3.09 -7.23 0.06
CA PRO A 97 -2.88 -8.66 0.17
C PRO A 97 -2.06 -8.97 1.44
N ALA A 98 -2.39 -10.09 2.09
CA ALA A 98 -1.73 -10.54 3.31
C ALA A 98 -0.36 -11.20 3.02
N THR A 99 0.59 -10.42 2.52
CA THR A 99 1.99 -10.84 2.34
C THR A 99 2.85 -10.43 3.55
N ALA A 100 4.04 -11.02 3.70
CA ALA A 100 4.93 -10.72 4.82
C ALA A 100 5.39 -9.25 4.84
N GLU A 101 5.48 -8.62 3.66
CA GLU A 101 5.88 -7.22 3.45
C GLU A 101 4.76 -6.24 3.81
N ASN A 102 3.50 -6.70 3.80
CA ASN A 102 2.31 -5.88 4.07
C ASN A 102 1.89 -5.98 5.54
N ALA A 103 2.12 -4.91 6.30
CA ALA A 103 1.73 -4.86 7.72
C ALA A 103 0.19 -4.96 7.90
N PRO A 104 -0.31 -5.73 8.88
CA PRO A 104 -1.74 -5.81 9.12
C PRO A 104 -2.29 -4.48 9.66
N ALA A 105 -3.50 -4.09 9.24
CA ALA A 105 -4.10 -2.78 9.53
C ALA A 105 -4.10 -2.38 11.02
N ARG A 106 -4.23 -3.35 11.94
CA ARG A 106 -4.18 -3.12 13.40
C ARG A 106 -2.82 -2.59 13.88
N ARG A 107 -1.73 -2.97 13.22
CA ARG A 107 -0.36 -2.55 13.57
C ARG A 107 -0.10 -1.09 13.15
N VAL A 108 -0.75 -0.63 12.07
CA VAL A 108 -0.65 0.76 11.59
C VAL A 108 -1.34 1.74 12.55
N ALA A 109 -2.51 1.38 13.09
CA ALA A 109 -3.22 2.22 14.07
C ALA A 109 -2.38 2.48 15.33
N ALA A 110 -1.76 1.42 15.89
CA ALA A 110 -0.95 1.52 17.10
C ALA A 110 0.33 2.37 16.94
N VAL A 111 0.94 2.37 15.74
CA VAL A 111 2.13 3.20 15.46
C VAL A 111 1.76 4.69 15.30
N ARG A 112 0.56 4.99 14.81
CA ARG A 112 0.07 6.37 14.67
C ARG A 112 -0.17 7.05 16.02
N ASP A 113 -0.60 6.31 17.03
CA ASP A 113 -0.78 6.84 18.38
C ASP A 113 0.56 7.10 19.10
N ALA A 114 1.66 6.48 18.65
CA ALA A 114 3.00 6.67 19.20
C ALA A 114 3.79 7.81 18.54
N THR A 115 3.29 8.39 17.44
CA THR A 115 3.95 9.49 16.73
C THR A 115 3.17 10.79 17.02
N PRO A 116 3.78 11.88 17.53
CA PRO A 116 3.08 13.14 17.71
C PRO A 116 2.83 13.78 16.34
N SER A 117 1.81 13.32 15.64
CA SER A 117 1.39 13.88 14.37
C SER A 117 0.60 15.17 14.64
N ARG A 118 1.17 16.28 14.16
CA ARG A 118 0.59 17.63 14.14
C ARG A 118 -0.78 17.59 13.46
N GLN A 119 -1.85 17.48 14.23
CA GLN A 119 -3.22 17.59 13.73
C GLN A 119 -3.45 19.05 13.30
N ALA A 120 -3.55 19.29 12.00
CA ALA A 120 -4.27 20.45 11.50
C ALA A 120 -5.77 20.19 11.72
N MET A 121 -6.41 21.01 12.54
CA MET A 121 -7.85 21.00 12.74
C MET A 121 -8.57 21.42 11.44
N PRO A 122 -9.57 20.67 10.96
CA PRO A 122 -10.70 21.29 10.30
C PRO A 122 -11.77 21.56 11.36
N ALA A 123 -12.11 22.84 11.53
CA ALA A 123 -13.29 23.24 12.27
C ALA A 123 -14.55 22.74 11.54
N GLY A 124 -15.46 22.12 12.30
CA GLY A 124 -16.88 22.01 11.94
C GLY A 124 -17.31 20.75 11.18
N ALA A 125 -17.46 19.63 11.89
CA ALA A 125 -18.54 18.66 11.63
C ALA A 125 -18.68 17.73 12.85
N ALA A 126 -19.90 17.64 13.39
CA ALA A 126 -20.24 16.88 14.60
C ALA A 126 -20.02 15.35 14.42
N PRO A 127 -19.63 14.61 15.47
CA PRO A 127 -19.54 13.16 15.42
C PRO A 127 -20.89 12.51 15.72
N LEU A 128 -21.37 11.67 14.80
CA LEU A 128 -22.45 10.70 15.03
C LEU A 128 -21.90 9.44 15.75
N PRO A 129 -22.72 8.75 16.57
CA PRO A 129 -22.23 7.86 17.62
C PRO A 129 -21.82 6.47 17.12
N ALA A 130 -20.83 5.91 17.82
CA ALA A 130 -20.35 4.54 17.72
C ALA A 130 -21.46 3.51 17.96
N ALA A 131 -21.68 2.64 16.98
CA ALA A 131 -22.48 1.43 17.15
C ALA A 131 -21.63 0.34 17.83
N ARG A 132 -22.02 0.00 19.06
CA ARG A 132 -21.65 -1.21 19.80
C ARG A 132 -21.95 -2.47 18.97
N ALA A 133 -20.98 -3.39 18.89
CA ALA A 133 -21.22 -4.82 18.73
C ALA A 133 -20.13 -5.58 19.51
N GLY A 134 -20.57 -6.55 20.34
CA GLY A 134 -19.81 -7.10 21.46
C GLY A 134 -18.77 -8.18 21.13
N PRO A 135 -18.11 -8.73 22.16
CA PRO A 135 -17.05 -9.72 22.02
C PRO A 135 -17.64 -11.12 21.93
N ALA A 136 -17.19 -11.92 20.96
CA ALA A 136 -17.36 -13.37 20.99
C ALA A 136 -15.95 -13.99 20.92
N ALA A 137 -15.50 -14.46 22.08
CA ALA A 137 -14.37 -15.34 22.22
C ALA A 137 -14.85 -16.79 22.08
N THR A 138 -14.19 -17.56 21.23
CA THR A 138 -14.06 -19.02 21.38
C THR A 138 -12.59 -19.37 21.21
N ALA A 139 -12.10 -20.17 22.16
CA ALA A 139 -10.70 -20.53 22.34
C ALA A 139 -10.40 -21.96 21.87
N ALA A 140 -9.11 -22.19 21.56
CA ALA A 140 -8.35 -23.47 21.55
C ALA A 140 -8.73 -24.51 20.48
N ALA A 141 -7.85 -25.30 19.84
CA ALA A 141 -6.46 -25.69 20.10
C ALA A 141 -5.79 -26.26 18.81
N ASP A 142 -4.45 -26.19 18.79
CA ASP A 142 -3.44 -27.13 18.25
C ASP A 142 -3.53 -27.79 16.85
N GLY A 143 -2.37 -27.78 16.17
CA GLY A 143 -2.00 -28.80 15.18
C GLY A 143 -1.04 -28.30 14.11
N ALA A 144 0.27 -28.47 14.32
CA ALA A 144 1.28 -28.36 13.30
C ALA A 144 1.21 -29.55 12.32
N HIS A 145 1.17 -29.30 11.00
CA HIS A 145 1.71 -30.20 10.00
C HIS A 145 2.10 -29.48 8.69
N ASP A 146 2.99 -30.15 7.97
CA ASP A 146 3.80 -29.80 6.81
C ASP A 146 3.12 -29.14 5.60
N GLY A 147 3.93 -28.40 4.84
CA GLY A 147 4.19 -28.72 3.43
C GLY A 147 3.18 -28.25 2.38
N ALA A 148 3.63 -27.29 1.57
CA ALA A 148 3.25 -27.14 0.16
C ALA A 148 1.76 -27.15 -0.18
N GLU A 149 1.00 -26.20 0.36
CA GLU A 149 -0.34 -25.91 -0.14
C GLU A 149 -0.27 -24.64 -0.97
N THR A 150 -0.61 -24.81 -2.25
CA THR A 150 -0.97 -23.76 -3.21
C THR A 150 -1.55 -22.54 -2.51
N HIS A 151 -1.04 -21.35 -2.83
CA HIS A 151 -1.69 -20.09 -2.51
C HIS A 151 -3.00 -20.00 -3.30
N SER A 152 -3.97 -20.84 -2.94
CA SER A 152 -5.35 -20.70 -3.33
C SER A 152 -5.78 -19.37 -2.75
N LEU A 153 -5.91 -18.40 -3.65
CA LEU A 153 -6.69 -17.20 -3.49
C LEU A 153 -8.14 -17.63 -3.21
N ALA A 154 -8.40 -18.17 -2.03
CA ALA A 154 -9.66 -18.03 -1.34
C ALA A 154 -9.79 -16.56 -0.88
N ALA A 155 -9.57 -15.65 -1.82
CA ALA A 155 -10.15 -14.33 -1.82
C ALA A 155 -11.64 -14.58 -2.06
N GLY A 156 -12.35 -15.04 -1.03
CA GLY A 156 -13.80 -15.07 -1.06
C GLY A 156 -14.23 -13.64 -1.32
N LEU A 157 -14.61 -13.29 -2.55
CA LEU A 157 -14.92 -11.93 -3.01
C LEU A 157 -15.68 -11.17 -1.92
N PRO A 158 -15.07 -10.23 -1.18
CA PRO A 158 -15.79 -9.46 -0.19
C PRO A 158 -15.55 -7.99 -0.47
N LEU A 159 -15.86 -7.55 -1.69
CA LEU A 159 -16.20 -6.15 -1.89
C LEU A 159 -17.65 -6.11 -2.37
N ARG A 160 -18.56 -6.11 -1.40
CA ARG A 160 -19.94 -5.65 -1.54
C ARG A 160 -19.92 -4.14 -1.85
N HIS A 161 -19.27 -3.75 -2.93
CA HIS A 161 -19.57 -2.49 -3.53
C HIS A 161 -20.93 -2.72 -4.18
N SER A 162 -21.96 -2.04 -3.69
CA SER A 162 -23.15 -1.84 -4.49
C SER A 162 -22.67 -1.21 -5.80
N LEU A 163 -22.63 -1.98 -6.89
CA LEU A 163 -22.45 -1.41 -8.22
C LEU A 163 -23.40 -0.21 -8.33
N PRO A 164 -22.95 0.95 -8.84
CA PRO A 164 -23.87 2.04 -9.17
C PRO A 164 -25.00 1.52 -10.06
N ASP A 165 -26.22 2.04 -9.89
CA ASP A 165 -27.40 1.56 -10.62
C ASP A 165 -27.18 1.56 -12.15
N GLU A 166 -26.47 2.56 -12.67
CA GLU A 166 -26.08 2.65 -14.08
C GLU A 166 -25.18 1.48 -14.53
N LEU A 167 -24.23 1.10 -13.66
CA LEU A 167 -23.30 0.01 -13.91
C LEU A 167 -24.02 -1.36 -13.85
N GLN A 168 -25.04 -1.48 -13.00
CA GLN A 168 -25.92 -2.66 -12.95
C GLN A 168 -26.78 -2.76 -14.22
N LEU A 169 -27.35 -1.64 -14.68
CA LEU A 169 -28.11 -1.61 -15.94
C LEU A 169 -27.22 -1.98 -17.14
N TYR A 170 -25.98 -1.53 -17.14
CA TYR A 170 -24.99 -1.94 -18.14
C TYR A 170 -24.68 -3.43 -18.05
N PHE A 171 -24.49 -3.97 -16.84
CA PHE A 171 -24.29 -5.41 -16.62
C PHE A 171 -25.47 -6.23 -17.16
N ASP A 172 -26.69 -5.80 -16.85
CA ASP A 172 -27.92 -6.44 -17.29
C ASP A 172 -28.06 -6.40 -18.81
N MET A 173 -27.64 -5.31 -19.46
CA MET A 173 -27.58 -5.23 -20.92
C MET A 173 -26.63 -6.30 -21.47
N VAL A 174 -25.38 -6.36 -20.98
CA VAL A 174 -24.38 -7.34 -21.41
C VAL A 174 -24.89 -8.77 -21.17
N ARG A 175 -25.43 -9.04 -19.98
CA ARG A 175 -26.00 -10.34 -19.60
C ARG A 175 -27.14 -10.75 -20.53
N ARG A 176 -28.07 -9.83 -20.84
CA ARG A 176 -29.16 -10.11 -21.79
C ARG A 176 -28.63 -10.44 -23.18
N THR A 177 -27.63 -9.70 -23.67
CA THR A 177 -27.03 -10.00 -24.98
C THR A 177 -26.28 -11.32 -25.03
N LEU A 178 -25.75 -11.78 -23.90
CA LEU A 178 -25.15 -13.12 -23.79
C LEU A 178 -26.24 -14.18 -23.76
N GLN A 179 -27.31 -13.99 -22.98
CA GLN A 179 -28.36 -14.99 -22.80
C GLN A 179 -29.33 -15.14 -23.99
N THR A 180 -29.29 -14.25 -24.98
CA THR A 180 -30.11 -14.37 -26.20
C THR A 180 -29.56 -15.47 -27.12
N SER A 181 -29.85 -16.73 -26.78
CA SER A 181 -29.42 -17.93 -27.51
C SER A 181 -30.07 -18.09 -28.90
N THR A 182 -30.99 -17.20 -29.30
CA THR A 182 -31.89 -17.45 -30.42
C THR A 182 -31.92 -16.22 -31.34
N GLY A 183 -31.06 -16.20 -32.36
CA GLY A 183 -31.19 -15.31 -33.52
C GLY A 183 -31.00 -13.80 -33.27
N GLY A 184 -30.44 -13.39 -32.13
CA GLY A 184 -30.15 -11.98 -31.86
C GLY A 184 -29.16 -11.41 -32.88
N SER A 185 -29.42 -10.16 -33.29
CA SER A 185 -28.57 -9.40 -34.22
C SER A 185 -27.10 -9.48 -33.81
N THR A 186 -26.26 -10.07 -34.67
CA THR A 186 -24.79 -10.11 -34.51
C THR A 186 -24.21 -8.72 -34.25
N LEU A 187 -24.91 -7.69 -34.72
CA LEU A 187 -24.62 -6.28 -34.49
C LEU A 187 -24.66 -5.90 -33.01
N ALA A 188 -25.61 -6.43 -32.23
CA ALA A 188 -25.73 -6.13 -30.80
C ALA A 188 -24.56 -6.72 -30.01
N GLY A 189 -24.17 -7.96 -30.31
CA GLY A 189 -22.99 -8.59 -29.70
C GLY A 189 -21.70 -7.84 -30.06
N HIS A 190 -21.57 -7.38 -31.31
CA HIS A 190 -20.41 -6.59 -31.73
C HIS A 190 -20.37 -5.20 -31.10
N ALA A 191 -21.52 -4.53 -30.95
CA ALA A 191 -21.63 -3.25 -30.25
C ALA A 191 -21.21 -3.38 -28.78
N VAL A 192 -21.67 -4.43 -28.09
CA VAL A 192 -21.25 -4.74 -26.71
C VAL A 192 -19.75 -5.02 -26.64
N ALA A 193 -19.20 -5.83 -27.55
CA ALA A 193 -17.76 -6.11 -27.58
C ALA A 193 -16.92 -4.83 -27.80
N THR A 194 -17.42 -3.90 -28.60
CA THR A 194 -16.74 -2.62 -28.91
C THR A 194 -16.82 -1.64 -27.73
N SER A 195 -17.99 -1.58 -27.08
CA SER A 195 -18.22 -0.82 -25.85
C SER A 195 -17.30 -1.32 -24.74
N LEU A 196 -17.26 -2.63 -24.48
CA LEU A 196 -16.37 -3.23 -23.49
C LEU A 196 -14.87 -3.03 -23.78
N ALA A 197 -14.49 -2.87 -25.06
CA ALA A 197 -13.11 -2.61 -25.47
C ALA A 197 -12.67 -1.16 -25.23
N THR A 198 -13.61 -0.20 -25.22
CA THR A 198 -13.31 1.24 -25.21
C THR A 198 -13.66 1.90 -23.89
N ASP A 199 -14.66 1.39 -23.17
CA ASP A 199 -15.24 2.09 -22.03
C ASP A 199 -14.34 2.05 -20.78
N PRO A 200 -14.05 3.21 -20.16
CA PRO A 200 -13.36 3.28 -18.89
C PRO A 200 -14.33 2.99 -17.71
N GLY A 201 -13.79 2.61 -16.56
CA GLY A 201 -14.59 2.44 -15.33
C GLY A 201 -15.31 1.10 -15.18
N LEU A 202 -15.07 0.13 -16.07
CA LEU A 202 -15.64 -1.21 -15.98
C LEU A 202 -14.91 -2.14 -14.98
N GLN A 203 -13.80 -1.68 -14.36
CA GLN A 203 -13.02 -2.46 -13.38
C GLN A 203 -13.87 -3.07 -12.25
N PRO A 204 -14.85 -2.36 -11.63
CA PRO A 204 -15.67 -2.93 -10.56
C PRO A 204 -16.62 -4.06 -11.04
N MET A 205 -16.93 -4.11 -12.34
CA MET A 205 -17.79 -5.16 -12.93
C MET A 205 -17.04 -6.46 -13.19
N LEU A 206 -15.72 -6.39 -13.31
CA LEU A 206 -14.89 -7.49 -13.77
C LEU A 206 -15.03 -8.77 -12.91
N PRO A 207 -15.11 -8.69 -11.57
CA PRO A 207 -15.35 -9.86 -10.72
C PRO A 207 -16.66 -10.61 -11.02
N TYR A 208 -17.66 -9.93 -11.59
CA TYR A 208 -18.95 -10.52 -11.95
C TYR A 208 -18.99 -11.00 -13.40
N LEU A 209 -18.36 -10.26 -14.32
CA LEU A 209 -18.33 -10.59 -15.74
C LEU A 209 -17.48 -11.84 -16.02
N VAL A 210 -16.30 -11.97 -15.39
CA VAL A 210 -15.36 -13.07 -15.68
C VAL A 210 -15.96 -14.45 -15.35
N PRO A 211 -16.53 -14.70 -14.16
CA PRO A 211 -17.21 -15.97 -13.87
C PRO A 211 -18.43 -16.20 -14.75
N LEU A 212 -19.18 -15.14 -15.10
CA LEU A 212 -20.33 -15.26 -15.98
C LEU A 212 -19.92 -15.73 -17.38
N MET A 213 -18.86 -15.15 -17.97
CA MET A 213 -18.33 -15.62 -19.26
C MET A 213 -17.89 -17.08 -19.18
N ALA A 214 -17.16 -17.45 -18.12
CA ALA A 214 -16.68 -18.83 -17.94
C ALA A 214 -17.84 -19.84 -17.86
N GLN A 215 -18.93 -19.50 -17.17
CA GLN A 215 -20.13 -20.32 -17.09
C GLN A 215 -20.87 -20.43 -18.41
N GLU A 216 -21.00 -19.33 -19.17
CA GLU A 216 -21.66 -19.33 -20.48
C GLU A 216 -20.87 -20.14 -21.51
N VAL A 217 -19.53 -20.07 -21.50
CA VAL A 217 -18.68 -20.94 -22.33
C VAL A 217 -18.89 -22.41 -21.97
N GLY A 218 -18.90 -22.76 -20.68
CA GLY A 218 -19.06 -24.14 -20.22
C GLY A 218 -20.46 -24.71 -20.51
N ARG A 219 -21.51 -23.89 -20.43
CA ARG A 219 -22.90 -24.30 -20.69
C ARG A 219 -23.21 -24.46 -22.17
N ASN A 220 -22.65 -23.61 -23.02
CA ASN A 220 -23.01 -23.50 -24.43
C ASN A 220 -21.98 -24.10 -25.40
N LEU A 221 -21.24 -25.13 -24.97
CA LEU A 221 -20.26 -25.86 -25.81
C LEU A 221 -20.86 -26.41 -27.12
N GLY A 222 -22.17 -26.69 -27.13
CA GLY A 222 -22.88 -27.19 -28.32
C GLY A 222 -23.26 -26.13 -29.36
N ASN A 223 -23.12 -24.83 -29.05
CA ASN A 223 -23.55 -23.74 -29.94
C ASN A 223 -22.36 -22.86 -30.36
N ALA A 224 -21.79 -23.16 -31.54
CA ALA A 224 -20.63 -22.46 -32.08
C ALA A 224 -20.90 -20.98 -32.42
N GLN A 225 -22.15 -20.56 -32.65
CA GLN A 225 -22.48 -19.16 -32.89
C GLN A 225 -22.45 -18.37 -31.59
N HIS A 226 -23.08 -18.90 -30.54
CA HIS A 226 -23.04 -18.29 -29.21
C HIS A 226 -21.61 -18.22 -28.66
N LEU A 227 -20.82 -19.29 -28.80
CA LEU A 227 -19.43 -19.30 -28.35
C LEU A 227 -18.57 -18.23 -29.05
N ARG A 228 -18.78 -18.00 -30.35
CA ARG A 228 -18.10 -16.92 -31.08
C ARG A 228 -18.44 -15.53 -30.53
N LEU A 229 -19.69 -15.31 -30.12
CA LEU A 229 -20.10 -14.06 -29.48
C LEU A 229 -19.41 -13.89 -28.13
N VAL A 230 -19.44 -14.91 -27.26
CA VAL A 230 -18.79 -14.86 -25.94
C VAL A 230 -17.28 -14.61 -26.09
N LEU A 231 -16.61 -15.31 -27.00
CA LEU A 231 -15.18 -15.10 -27.27
C LEU A 231 -14.88 -13.72 -27.86
N SER A 232 -15.77 -13.16 -28.68
CA SER A 232 -15.61 -11.77 -29.17
C SER A 232 -15.69 -10.74 -28.05
N ILE A 233 -16.56 -10.98 -27.07
CA ILE A 233 -16.73 -10.14 -25.88
C ILE A 233 -15.51 -10.27 -24.95
N VAL A 234 -15.03 -11.49 -24.70
CA VAL A 234 -13.80 -11.73 -23.93
C VAL A 234 -12.60 -11.07 -24.61
N ARG A 235 -12.50 -11.14 -25.94
CA ARG A 235 -11.46 -10.42 -26.69
C ARG A 235 -11.59 -8.90 -26.52
N GLY A 236 -12.80 -8.36 -26.53
CA GLY A 236 -13.05 -6.95 -26.26
C GLY A 236 -12.54 -6.54 -24.88
N LEU A 237 -12.88 -7.31 -23.84
CA LEU A 237 -12.39 -7.10 -22.47
C LEU A 237 -10.85 -7.15 -22.38
N LEU A 238 -10.20 -8.12 -23.03
CA LEU A 238 -8.74 -8.24 -23.04
C LEU A 238 -8.03 -7.15 -23.84
N SER A 239 -8.71 -6.53 -24.81
CA SER A 239 -8.15 -5.42 -25.60
C SER A 239 -8.25 -4.06 -24.90
N ASN A 240 -9.01 -3.96 -23.81
CA ASN A 240 -9.23 -2.70 -23.11
C ASN A 240 -8.00 -2.32 -22.26
N ALA A 241 -7.33 -1.23 -22.64
CA ALA A 241 -6.15 -0.71 -21.95
C ALA A 241 -6.43 -0.14 -20.55
N HIS A 242 -7.69 0.17 -20.25
CA HIS A 242 -8.11 0.73 -18.95
C HIS A 242 -8.39 -0.35 -17.90
N LEU A 243 -8.39 -1.64 -18.28
CA LEU A 243 -8.67 -2.75 -17.39
C LEU A 243 -7.40 -3.46 -16.93
N GLN A 244 -7.30 -3.65 -15.62
CA GLN A 244 -6.25 -4.48 -15.04
C GLN A 244 -6.74 -5.92 -14.99
N MET A 245 -6.55 -6.65 -16.09
CA MET A 245 -6.97 -8.05 -16.21
C MET A 245 -6.03 -9.02 -15.49
N ALA A 246 -4.80 -8.61 -15.16
CA ALA A 246 -3.77 -9.46 -14.55
C ALA A 246 -4.27 -10.33 -13.37
N PRO A 247 -5.02 -9.80 -12.37
CA PRO A 247 -5.55 -10.64 -11.30
C PRO A 247 -6.60 -11.65 -11.75
N TYR A 248 -7.30 -11.46 -12.87
CA TYR A 248 -8.42 -12.31 -13.31
C TYR A 248 -8.07 -13.31 -14.41
N ILE A 249 -6.87 -13.24 -14.99
CA ILE A 249 -6.43 -14.13 -16.10
C ILE A 249 -6.60 -15.61 -15.74
N HIS A 250 -6.28 -15.98 -14.50
CA HIS A 250 -6.34 -17.36 -14.04
C HIS A 250 -7.77 -17.93 -14.00
N HIS A 251 -8.80 -17.08 -13.95
CA HIS A 251 -10.21 -17.53 -14.04
C HIS A 251 -10.69 -17.69 -15.49
N LEU A 252 -10.03 -17.05 -16.46
CA LEU A 252 -10.38 -17.13 -17.88
C LEU A 252 -9.71 -18.31 -18.59
N LEU A 253 -8.53 -18.70 -18.12
CA LEU A 253 -7.89 -19.92 -18.57
C LEU A 253 -8.52 -21.09 -17.82
N PRO A 254 -9.14 -22.08 -18.50
CA PRO A 254 -9.48 -23.32 -17.83
C PRO A 254 -8.18 -23.86 -17.23
N GLY A 255 -8.19 -24.15 -15.92
CA GLY A 255 -7.01 -24.58 -15.19
C GLY A 255 -6.24 -25.61 -16.02
N GLY A 256 -4.98 -25.29 -16.33
CA GLY A 256 -4.10 -26.29 -16.91
C GLY A 256 -4.14 -27.53 -16.02
N PRO A 257 -4.03 -28.75 -16.58
CA PRO A 257 -4.02 -29.96 -15.78
C PRO A 257 -2.97 -29.79 -14.68
N ALA A 258 -3.39 -29.87 -13.42
CA ALA A 258 -2.49 -30.07 -12.31
C ALA A 258 -1.73 -31.37 -12.62
N ALA A 259 -0.47 -31.21 -13.01
CA ALA A 259 0.47 -32.30 -13.21
C ALA A 259 1.16 -32.63 -11.88
#